data_AF-A0A969IGI2-F1
#
_entry.id   AF-A0A969IGI2-F1
#
_cell.length_a   1.000
_cell.length_b   1.000
_cell.length_c   1.000
_cell.angle_alpha   90.00
_cell.angle_beta   90.00
_cell.angle_gamma   90.00
#
_symmetry.space_group_name_H-M   'P 1'
#
loop_
_entity.id
_entity.type
_entity.pdbx_description
1 polymer ?
#
loop_
_entity_poly.entity_id
_entity_poly.type
_entity_poly.pdbx_seq_one_letter_code
_entity_poly.pdbx_strand_id
1 'polypeptide(L)'
;MPIALWDFYYEQLQAVKAEEQFRHAIKADSNFVYAWYNLALVYQFLNRDTLKAEQYYLRAIKADSTYITAIDELARIYKAQKKG
;
A
#
# COMPACT_ATOMS: atom_id res chain seq x y z
N MET A 1 30.62 -0.04 -3.61
CA MET A 1 29.66 0.03 -4.72
C MET A 1 28.48 0.89 -4.28
N PRO A 2 28.48 2.22 -4.54
CA PRO A 2 27.54 3.18 -3.95
C PRO A 2 26.18 3.31 -4.67
N ILE A 3 25.99 2.65 -5.81
CA ILE A 3 24.78 2.75 -6.64
C ILE A 3 23.53 2.28 -5.87
N ALA A 4 23.66 1.18 -5.12
CA ALA A 4 22.55 0.60 -4.36
C ALA A 4 21.97 1.52 -3.27
N LEU A 5 22.78 2.44 -2.72
CA LEU A 5 22.31 3.35 -1.68
C LEU A 5 21.49 4.49 -2.29
N TRP A 6 21.91 5.03 -3.43
CA TRP A 6 21.17 6.09 -4.11
C TRP A 6 19.82 5.59 -4.65
N ASP A 7 19.80 4.41 -5.27
CA ASP A 7 18.56 3.78 -5.76
C ASP A 7 17.59 3.55 -4.60
N PHE A 8 18.07 3.02 -3.47
CA PHE A 8 17.25 2.83 -2.28
C PHE A 8 16.65 4.15 -1.77
N TYR A 9 17.45 5.20 -1.62
CA TYR A 9 16.94 6.52 -1.20
C TYR A 9 15.97 7.13 -2.21
N TYR A 10 16.23 6.93 -3.50
CA TYR A 10 15.37 7.41 -4.56
C TYR A 10 14.00 6.71 -4.51
N GLU A 11 13.96 5.39 -4.38
CA GLU A 11 12.72 4.63 -4.24
C GLU A 11 11.92 5.03 -3.00
N GLN A 12 12.59 5.22 -1.86
CA GLN A 12 11.96 5.72 -0.62
C GLN A 12 11.33 7.11 -0.84
N LEU A 13 12.05 8.02 -1.53
CA LEU A 13 11.54 9.35 -1.85
C LEU A 13 10.31 9.28 -2.78
N GLN A 14 10.35 8.40 -3.79
CA GLN A 14 9.23 8.22 -4.72
C GLN A 14 8.01 7.62 -4.01
N ALA A 15 8.21 6.67 -3.10
CA ALA A 15 7.14 6.09 -2.31
C ALA A 15 6.46 7.12 -1.40
N VAL A 16 7.22 8.05 -0.78
CA VAL A 16 6.63 9.16 0.00
C VAL A 16 5.81 10.11 -0.87
N LYS A 17 6.29 10.44 -2.08
CA LYS A 17 5.51 11.26 -3.02
C LYS A 17 4.24 10.53 -3.47
N ALA A 18 4.34 9.24 -3.76
CA ALA A 18 3.21 8.40 -4.14
C ALA A 18 2.15 8.36 -3.04
N GLU A 19 2.55 8.25 -1.76
CA GLU A 19 1.65 8.33 -0.61
C GLU A 19 0.79 9.61 -0.68
N GLU A 20 1.42 10.76 -0.88
CA GLU A 20 0.71 12.05 -0.93
C GLU A 20 -0.30 12.10 -2.09
N GLN A 21 0.11 11.63 -3.27
CA GLN A 21 -0.78 11.59 -4.45
C GLN A 21 -1.98 10.68 -4.22
N PHE A 22 -1.80 9.49 -3.65
CA PHE A 22 -2.91 8.59 -3.35
C PHE A 22 -3.83 9.16 -2.27
N ARG A 23 -3.29 9.87 -1.27
CA ARG A 23 -4.12 10.59 -0.29
C ARG A 23 -4.95 11.69 -0.93
N HIS A 24 -4.41 12.43 -1.90
CA HIS A 24 -5.19 13.41 -2.67
C HIS A 24 -6.26 12.74 -3.53
N ALA A 25 -5.93 11.64 -4.20
CA ALA A 25 -6.89 10.87 -4.98
C ALA A 25 -8.05 10.36 -4.11
N ILE A 26 -7.76 9.86 -2.90
CA ILE A 26 -8.78 9.43 -1.92
C ILE A 26 -9.65 10.59 -1.43
N LYS A 27 -9.08 11.79 -1.26
CA LYS A 27 -9.85 12.99 -0.90
C LYS A 27 -10.79 13.43 -2.03
N ALA A 28 -10.36 13.27 -3.28
CA ALA A 28 -11.17 13.59 -4.45
C ALA A 28 -12.26 12.53 -4.71
N ASP A 29 -11.91 11.26 -4.58
CA ASP A 29 -12.82 10.11 -4.69
C ASP A 29 -12.51 9.08 -3.60
N SER A 30 -13.36 9.05 -2.59
CA SER A 30 -13.23 8.11 -1.46
C SER A 30 -13.45 6.65 -1.83
N ASN A 31 -14.05 6.36 -2.99
CA ASN A 31 -14.28 5.01 -3.50
C ASN A 31 -13.23 4.60 -4.54
N PHE A 32 -12.16 5.37 -4.72
CA PHE A 32 -11.14 5.04 -5.70
C PHE A 32 -10.25 3.88 -5.23
N VAL A 33 -10.62 2.67 -5.67
CA VAL A 33 -10.02 1.38 -5.28
C VAL A 33 -8.51 1.37 -5.45
N TYR A 34 -8.01 1.85 -6.60
CA TYR A 34 -6.59 1.84 -6.91
C TYR A 34 -5.78 2.74 -5.98
N ALA A 35 -6.33 3.86 -5.51
CA ALA A 35 -5.62 4.70 -4.55
C ALA A 35 -5.53 4.04 -3.18
N TRP A 36 -6.58 3.38 -2.70
CA TRP A 36 -6.51 2.60 -1.46
C TRP A 36 -5.53 1.44 -1.55
N TYR A 37 -5.57 0.67 -2.65
CA TYR A 37 -4.64 -0.44 -2.89
C TYR A 37 -3.19 0.04 -2.96
N ASN A 38 -2.89 1.06 -3.76
CA ASN A 38 -1.52 1.53 -3.91
C ASN A 38 -1.00 2.22 -2.64
N LEU A 39 -1.88 2.86 -1.85
CA LEU A 39 -1.51 3.39 -0.54
C LEU A 39 -1.10 2.26 0.42
N ALA A 40 -1.78 1.10 0.37
CA ALA A 40 -1.40 -0.08 1.14
C ALA A 40 -0.01 -0.62 0.73
N LEU A 41 0.24 -0.72 -0.58
CA LEU A 41 1.54 -1.14 -1.11
C LEU A 41 2.68 -0.20 -0.69
N VAL A 42 2.45 1.11 -0.73
CA VAL A 42 3.44 2.10 -0.28
C VAL A 42 3.79 1.88 1.19
N TYR A 43 2.81 1.57 2.04
CA TYR A 43 3.05 1.29 3.45
C TYR A 43 3.87 0.01 3.66
N GLN A 44 3.62 -1.04 2.88
CA GLN A 44 4.43 -2.25 2.90
C GLN A 44 5.86 -2.01 2.38
N PHE A 45 6.00 -1.28 1.27
CA PHE A 45 7.30 -0.97 0.67
C PHE A 45 8.21 -0.19 1.62
N LEU A 46 7.64 0.78 2.32
CA LEU A 46 8.36 1.59 3.32
C LEU A 46 8.60 0.83 4.63
N ASN A 47 8.21 -0.45 4.71
CA ASN A 47 8.23 -1.29 5.92
C ASN A 47 7.64 -0.57 7.14
N ARG A 48 6.55 0.16 6.90
CA ARG A 48 5.82 0.92 7.91
C ARG A 48 4.77 0.02 8.56
N ASP A 49 3.90 0.65 9.36
CA ASP A 49 2.76 0.05 10.06
C ASP A 49 1.94 -0.90 9.16
N THR A 50 2.17 -2.20 9.33
CA THR A 50 1.47 -3.29 8.63
C THR A 50 -0.03 -3.27 8.89
N LEU A 51 -0.47 -2.79 10.07
CA LEU A 51 -1.90 -2.68 10.38
C LEU A 51 -2.56 -1.60 9.52
N LYS A 52 -1.86 -0.49 9.22
CA LYS A 52 -2.36 0.52 8.28
C LYS A 52 -2.45 -0.01 6.87
N ALA A 53 -1.44 -0.77 6.40
CA ALA A 53 -1.50 -1.41 5.09
C ALA A 53 -2.72 -2.34 4.98
N GLU A 54 -2.96 -3.16 6.01
CA GLU A 54 -4.14 -4.02 6.11
C GLU A 54 -5.45 -3.23 6.01
N GLN A 55 -5.58 -2.14 6.78
CA GLN A 55 -6.76 -1.27 6.73
C GLN A 55 -7.00 -0.67 5.35
N TYR A 56 -5.93 -0.27 4.64
CA TYR A 56 -6.05 0.26 3.29
C TYR A 56 -6.46 -0.81 2.28
N TYR A 57 -5.96 -2.04 2.38
CA TYR A 57 -6.46 -3.16 1.58
C TYR A 57 -7.94 -3.45 1.85
N LEU A 58 -8.36 -3.46 3.12
CA LEU A 58 -9.77 -3.60 3.49
C LEU A 58 -10.64 -2.48 2.91
N ARG A 59 -10.15 -1.24 2.87
CA ARG A 59 -10.84 -0.12 2.22
C ARG A 59 -10.94 -0.29 0.70
N ALA A 60 -9.89 -0.79 0.05
CA ALA A 60 -9.93 -1.11 -1.37
C ALA A 60 -10.99 -2.18 -1.68
N ILE A 61 -11.05 -3.25 -0.89
CA ILE A 61 -12.05 -4.32 -1.02
C ILE A 61 -13.46 -3.80 -0.72
N LYS A 62 -13.61 -2.87 0.23
CA LYS A 62 -14.91 -2.25 0.50
C LYS A 62 -15.40 -1.38 -0.66
N ALA A 63 -14.48 -0.72 -1.36
CA ALA A 63 -14.80 0.10 -2.53
C ALA A 63 -15.09 -0.76 -3.77
N ASP A 64 -14.37 -1.87 -3.94
CA ASP A 64 -14.65 -2.90 -4.95
C ASP A 64 -14.35 -4.28 -4.40
N SER A 65 -15.42 -5.02 -4.10
CA SER A 65 -15.33 -6.37 -3.54
C SER A 65 -14.79 -7.41 -4.53
N THR A 66 -14.70 -7.05 -5.81
CA THR A 66 -14.18 -7.92 -6.88
C THR A 66 -12.71 -7.68 -7.19
N TYR A 67 -12.06 -6.75 -6.48
CA TYR A 67 -10.65 -6.43 -6.68
C TYR A 67 -9.73 -7.50 -6.05
N ILE A 68 -9.57 -8.61 -6.78
CA ILE A 68 -8.83 -9.81 -6.36
C ILE A 68 -7.42 -9.47 -5.88
N THR A 69 -6.75 -8.51 -6.51
CA THR A 69 -5.39 -8.14 -6.15
C THR A 69 -5.29 -7.65 -4.69
N ALA A 70 -6.22 -6.84 -4.19
CA ALA A 70 -6.21 -6.43 -2.79
C ALA A 70 -6.55 -7.60 -1.84
N ILE A 71 -7.40 -8.52 -2.26
CA ILE A 71 -7.76 -9.73 -1.49
C ILE A 71 -6.53 -10.63 -1.33
N ASP A 72 -5.79 -10.86 -2.41
CA ASP A 72 -4.57 -11.67 -2.40
C ASP A 72 -3.51 -11.07 -1.48
N GLU A 73 -3.28 -9.75 -1.56
CA GLU A 73 -2.34 -9.07 -0.66
C GLU A 73 -2.73 -9.18 0.81
N LEU A 74 -4.02 -8.99 1.11
CA LEU A 74 -4.53 -9.12 2.47
C LEU A 74 -4.36 -10.55 2.99
N ALA A 75 -4.61 -11.56 2.16
CA ALA A 75 -4.37 -12.96 2.50
C ALA A 75 -2.88 -13.23 2.78
N ARG A 76 -1.95 -12.58 2.04
CA ARG A 76 -0.51 -12.67 2.32
C ARG A 76 -0.16 -12.09 3.69
N ILE A 77 -0.72 -10.93 4.04
CA ILE A 77 -0.51 -10.31 5.36
C ILE A 77 -1.01 -11.24 6.48
N TYR A 78 -2.22 -11.77 6.37
CA TYR A 78 -2.76 -12.68 7.40
C TYR A 78 -1.99 -13.98 7.53
N LYS A 79 -1.49 -14.53 6.41
CA LYS A 79 -0.63 -15.71 6.44
C LYS A 79 0.71 -15.43 7.12
N ALA A 80 1.27 -14.23 6.95
CA ALA A 80 2.49 -13.80 7.64
C ALA A 80 2.24 -13.61 9.15
N GLN A 81 1.15 -12.96 9.54
CA GLN A 81 0.78 -12.75 10.94
C GLN A 81 0.53 -14.07 11.70
N LYS A 82 -0.12 -15.06 11.08
CA LYS A 82 -0.37 -16.38 11.69
C LYS A 82 0.88 -17.26 11.88
N LYS A 83 1.99 -16.91 11.23
CA LYS A 83 3.26 -17.67 11.29
C LYS A 83 4.25 -17.11 12.32
N GLY A 84 3.91 -16.02 12.99
CA GLY A 84 4.68 -15.47 14.11
C GLY A 84 4.10 -15.86 15.46
#